data_AF-A0A7L4P7X3-F1
#
_entry.id   AF-A0A7L4P7X3-F1
#
_cell.length_a   1.000
_cell.length_b   1.000
_cell.length_c   1.000
_cell.angle_alpha   90.00
_cell.angle_beta   90.00
_cell.angle_gamma   90.00
#
_symmetry.space_group_name_H-M   'P 1'
#
loop_
_entity.id
_entity.type
_entity.pdbx_description
1 polymer ?
#
loop_
_entity_poly.entity_id
_entity_poly.type
_entity_poly.pdbx_seq_one_letter_code
_entity_poly.pdbx_strand_id
1 'polypeptide(L)'
;MKKSSDNLTYDHQESNGELREESPPSKLNKQIEELKKEISKKDSEIEYLKEKLTNNQQILLDVIEDKKILKKQISEFELKEIDLRLNNFHDLQRKQHQTEHRLFVTKKKLDEARNELEFRKKIIEDMENRGIMDYIMGNYPESYVNYKKRGND
;
A
#
# COMPACT_ATOMS: atom_id res chain seq x y z
N MET A 1 -33.27 94.87 82.51
CA MET A 1 -32.54 93.61 82.29
C MET A 1 -32.93 93.13 80.89
N LYS A 2 -31.99 93.07 79.93
CA LYS A 2 -31.34 91.82 79.43
C LYS A 2 -32.40 90.74 79.10
N LYS A 3 -32.45 90.08 77.94
CA LYS A 3 -31.56 89.93 76.77
C LYS A 3 -32.30 89.01 75.75
N SER A 4 -31.89 89.05 74.48
CA SER A 4 -31.68 87.92 73.54
C SER A 4 -32.79 86.87 73.36
N SER A 5 -33.43 86.80 72.18
CA SER A 5 -33.00 86.12 70.93
C SER A 5 -33.07 84.60 71.02
N ASP A 6 -33.79 83.95 70.09
CA ASP A 6 -33.25 82.84 69.29
C ASP A 6 -34.09 82.61 68.03
N ASN A 7 -33.38 82.60 66.90
CA ASN A 7 -33.80 82.13 65.58
C ASN A 7 -34.06 80.62 65.64
N LEU A 8 -35.05 80.15 64.89
CA LEU A 8 -35.03 78.78 64.34
C LEU A 8 -35.53 78.81 62.89
N THR A 9 -34.54 78.67 62.02
CA THR A 9 -34.59 78.36 60.59
C THR A 9 -35.30 77.02 60.37
N TYR A 10 -36.17 76.95 59.37
CA TYR A 10 -36.53 75.69 58.72
C TYR A 10 -36.16 75.78 57.24
N ASP A 11 -35.05 75.12 56.90
CA ASP A 11 -34.73 74.68 55.56
C ASP A 11 -35.74 73.61 55.13
N HIS A 12 -36.40 73.83 54.00
CA HIS A 12 -36.83 72.74 53.14
C HIS A 12 -36.31 73.01 51.74
N GLN A 13 -35.15 72.41 51.48
CA GLN A 13 -34.73 72.01 50.14
C GLN A 13 -35.70 70.93 49.64
N GLU A 14 -36.34 71.15 48.50
CA GLU A 14 -36.80 70.09 47.60
C GLU A 14 -36.71 70.68 46.18
N SER A 15 -35.52 70.54 45.59
CA SER A 15 -35.25 69.51 44.58
C SER A 15 -35.86 69.88 43.23
N ASN A 16 -35.18 70.81 42.55
CA ASN A 16 -35.22 70.90 41.10
C ASN A 16 -34.59 69.63 40.54
N GLY A 17 -35.41 68.59 40.35
CA GLY A 17 -35.09 67.45 39.52
C GLY A 17 -35.12 67.86 38.05
N GLU A 18 -34.12 68.64 37.60
CA GLU A 18 -33.79 68.75 36.19
C GLU A 18 -33.47 67.35 35.67
N LEU A 19 -34.45 66.74 34.99
CA LEU A 19 -34.21 65.71 34.00
C LEU A 19 -33.24 66.32 32.98
N ARG A 20 -31.94 66.12 33.20
CA ARG A 20 -30.90 66.37 32.19
C ARG A 20 -31.17 65.43 31.04
N GLU A 21 -32.04 65.86 30.11
CA GLU A 21 -32.05 65.33 28.77
C GLU A 21 -30.63 65.49 28.22
N GLU A 22 -29.95 64.35 28.01
CA GLU A 22 -28.62 64.34 27.43
C GLU A 22 -28.65 65.13 26.11
N SER A 23 -27.83 66.18 26.00
CA SER A 23 -27.84 67.03 24.80
C SER A 23 -27.55 66.17 23.56
N PRO A 24 -28.20 66.45 22.41
CA PRO A 24 -28.06 65.65 21.18
C PRO A 24 -26.60 65.35 20.77
N PRO A 25 -25.62 66.26 20.93
CA PRO A 25 -24.21 65.97 20.71
C PRO A 25 -23.62 64.86 21.60
N SER A 26 -24.11 64.70 22.83
CA SER A 26 -23.65 63.68 23.79
C SER A 26 -24.02 62.25 23.34
N LYS A 27 -25.25 62.06 22.85
CA LYS A 27 -25.70 60.75 22.33
C LYS A 27 -24.95 60.35 21.05
N LEU A 28 -24.74 61.30 20.15
CA LEU A 28 -23.94 61.11 18.93
C LEU A 28 -22.51 60.69 19.25
N ASN A 29 -21.87 61.35 20.23
CA ASN A 29 -20.51 61.00 20.65
C ASN A 29 -20.43 59.59 21.25
N LYS A 30 -21.43 59.16 22.04
CA LYS A 30 -21.48 57.78 22.56
C LYS A 30 -21.61 56.75 21.43
N GLN A 31 -22.50 56.99 20.45
CA GLN A 31 -22.63 56.12 19.28
C GLN A 31 -21.34 56.04 18.45
N ILE A 32 -20.64 57.17 18.27
CA ILE A 32 -19.35 57.20 17.56
C ILE A 32 -18.32 56.34 18.28
N GLU A 33 -18.23 56.42 19.61
CA GLU A 33 -17.30 55.59 20.39
C GLU A 33 -17.65 54.11 20.38
N GLU A 34 -18.94 53.75 20.41
CA GLU A 34 -19.40 52.36 20.24
C GLU A 34 -19.05 51.81 18.86
N LEU A 35 -19.31 52.58 17.80
CA LEU A 35 -18.96 52.21 16.43
C LEU A 35 -17.45 52.05 16.24
N LYS A 36 -16.63 52.93 16.84
CA LYS A 36 -15.16 52.78 16.82
C LYS A 36 -14.71 51.49 17.50
N LYS A 37 -15.31 51.14 18.65
CA LYS A 37 -15.01 49.86 19.33
C LYS A 37 -15.42 48.67 18.48
N GLU A 38 -16.57 48.73 17.82
CA GLU A 38 -17.03 47.66 16.94
C GLU A 38 -16.11 47.50 15.73
N ILE A 39 -15.69 48.61 15.10
CA ILE A 39 -14.72 48.62 14.00
C ILE A 39 -13.41 47.98 14.47
N SER A 40 -12.86 48.44 15.59
CA SER A 40 -11.61 47.89 16.14
C SER A 40 -11.69 46.39 16.45
N LYS A 41 -12.84 45.92 16.94
CA LYS A 41 -13.08 44.50 17.18
C LYS A 41 -13.13 43.71 15.87
N LYS A 42 -13.85 44.22 14.85
CA LYS A 42 -13.94 43.57 13.54
C LYS A 42 -12.60 43.57 12.82
N ASP A 43 -11.81 44.63 12.92
CA ASP A 43 -10.45 44.68 12.35
C ASP A 43 -9.54 43.62 12.99
N SER A 44 -9.63 43.45 14.31
CA SER A 44 -8.88 42.42 15.03
C SER A 44 -9.30 41.00 14.60
N GLU A 45 -10.59 40.78 14.39
CA GLU A 45 -11.13 39.51 13.92
C GLU A 45 -10.72 39.21 12.47
N ILE A 46 -10.71 40.23 11.60
CA ILE A 46 -10.21 40.13 10.22
C ILE A 46 -8.75 39.70 10.23
N GLU A 47 -7.91 40.30 11.08
CA GLU A 47 -6.49 40.00 11.11
C GLU A 47 -6.23 38.57 11.62
N TYR A 48 -6.95 38.14 12.66
CA TYR A 48 -6.91 36.76 13.13
C TYR A 48 -7.32 35.75 12.04
N LEU A 49 -8.38 36.05 11.28
CA LEU A 49 -8.84 35.20 10.20
C LEU A 49 -7.85 35.13 9.03
N LYS A 50 -7.18 36.24 8.69
CA LYS A 50 -6.11 36.25 7.69
C LYS A 50 -4.94 35.37 8.12
N GLU A 51 -4.48 35.49 9.35
CA GLU A 51 -3.38 34.68 9.87
C GLU A 51 -3.72 33.18 9.80
N LYS A 52 -4.94 32.82 10.23
CA LYS A 52 -5.44 31.45 10.13
C LYS A 52 -5.53 30.96 8.69
N LEU A 53 -5.96 31.81 7.76
CA LEU A 53 -6.03 31.49 6.34
C LEU A 53 -4.63 31.22 5.77
N THR A 54 -3.66 32.07 6.07
CA THR A 54 -2.27 31.91 5.62
C THR A 54 -1.66 30.62 6.15
N ASN A 55 -1.86 30.32 7.44
CA ASN A 55 -1.39 29.06 8.02
C ASN A 55 -2.03 27.84 7.33
N ASN A 56 -3.35 27.87 7.13
CA ASN A 56 -4.05 26.77 6.44
C ASN A 56 -3.57 26.60 4.99
N GLN A 57 -3.24 27.69 4.30
CA GLN A 57 -2.67 27.63 2.95
C GLN A 57 -1.30 26.96 2.93
N GLN A 58 -0.44 27.26 3.91
CA GLN A 58 0.87 26.59 4.05
C GLN A 58 0.70 25.09 4.30
N ILE A 59 -0.14 24.71 5.26
CA ILE A 59 -0.45 23.31 5.54
C ILE A 59 -0.98 22.60 4.30
N LEU A 60 -1.85 23.26 3.52
CA LEU A 60 -2.39 22.69 2.28
C LEU A 60 -1.29 22.43 1.24
N LEU A 61 -0.33 23.34 1.11
CA LEU A 61 0.80 23.18 0.19
C LEU A 61 1.69 22.00 0.61
N ASP A 62 1.98 21.87 1.89
CA ASP A 62 2.75 20.74 2.43
C ASP A 62 2.05 19.40 2.16
N VAL A 63 0.75 19.33 2.43
CA VAL A 63 -0.07 18.13 2.17
C VAL A 63 -0.13 17.79 0.67
N ILE A 64 -0.17 18.80 -0.20
CA ILE A 64 -0.11 18.58 -1.65
C ILE A 64 1.24 17.98 -2.05
N GLU A 65 2.34 18.44 -1.46
CA GLU A 65 3.67 17.95 -1.76
C GLU A 65 3.87 16.53 -1.24
N ASP A 66 3.49 16.25 0.00
CA ASP A 66 3.49 14.91 0.59
C ASP A 66 2.69 13.94 -0.28
N LYS A 67 1.52 14.36 -0.76
CA LYS A 67 0.69 13.54 -1.67
C LYS A 67 1.41 13.20 -2.97
N LYS A 68 2.21 14.12 -3.54
CA LYS A 68 3.00 13.83 -4.75
C LYS A 68 4.10 12.82 -4.46
N ILE A 69 4.81 12.99 -3.35
CA ILE A 69 5.89 12.09 -2.92
C ILE A 69 5.33 10.68 -2.71
N LEU A 70 4.22 10.55 -1.96
CA LEU A 70 3.58 9.27 -1.71
C LEU A 70 3.11 8.60 -3.00
N LYS A 71 2.53 9.34 -3.95
CA LYS A 71 2.16 8.79 -5.27
C LYS A 71 3.36 8.23 -6.01
N LYS A 72 4.49 8.95 -6.00
CA LYS A 72 5.73 8.48 -6.64
C LYS A 72 6.23 7.19 -5.98
N GLN A 73 6.25 7.15 -4.64
CA GLN A 73 6.66 5.96 -3.90
C GLN A 73 5.75 4.76 -4.18
N ILE A 74 4.43 4.96 -4.23
CA ILE A 74 3.47 3.92 -4.60
C ILE A 74 3.82 3.34 -5.97
N SER A 75 3.99 4.19 -6.99
CA SER A 75 4.34 3.71 -8.33
C SER A 75 5.69 2.98 -8.37
N GLU A 76 6.68 3.43 -7.59
CA GLU A 76 7.97 2.73 -7.48
C GLU A 76 7.83 1.35 -6.82
N PHE A 77 6.98 1.22 -5.80
CA PHE A 77 6.71 -0.07 -5.15
C PHE A 77 5.93 -1.01 -6.06
N GLU A 78 4.93 -0.52 -6.77
CA GLU A 78 4.17 -1.30 -7.77
C GLU A 78 5.11 -1.85 -8.86
N LEU A 79 6.03 -1.02 -9.36
CA LEU A 79 7.00 -1.46 -10.36
C LEU A 79 7.92 -2.56 -9.81
N LYS A 80 8.46 -2.37 -8.60
CA LYS A 80 9.31 -3.39 -7.93
C LYS A 80 8.56 -4.69 -7.71
N GLU A 81 7.28 -4.62 -7.35
CA GLU A 81 6.46 -5.82 -7.17
C GLU A 81 6.28 -6.58 -8.49
N ILE A 82 6.02 -5.86 -9.58
CA ILE A 82 5.91 -6.44 -10.92
C ILE A 82 7.23 -7.11 -11.33
N ASP A 83 8.37 -6.43 -11.12
CA ASP A 83 9.69 -6.98 -11.43
C ASP A 83 9.99 -8.26 -10.64
N LEU A 84 9.67 -8.29 -9.34
CA LEU A 84 9.83 -9.49 -8.53
C LEU A 84 8.96 -10.64 -9.02
N ARG A 85 7.69 -10.38 -9.35
CA ARG A 85 6.78 -11.40 -9.89
C ARG A 85 7.29 -11.94 -11.23
N LEU A 86 7.80 -11.07 -12.10
CA LEU A 86 8.33 -11.43 -13.41
C LEU A 86 9.62 -12.27 -13.29
N ASN A 87 10.52 -11.90 -12.39
CA ASN A 87 11.73 -12.67 -12.10
C ASN A 87 11.38 -14.07 -11.56
N ASN A 88 10.47 -14.16 -10.60
CA ASN A 88 10.00 -15.43 -10.06
C ASN A 88 9.37 -16.32 -11.14
N PHE A 89 8.58 -15.72 -12.04
CA PHE A 89 7.99 -16.43 -13.16
C PHE A 89 9.05 -17.01 -14.10
N HIS A 90 10.05 -16.23 -14.49
CA HIS A 90 11.12 -16.70 -15.36
C HIS A 90 11.97 -17.81 -14.71
N ASP A 91 12.25 -17.71 -13.42
CA ASP A 91 12.96 -18.76 -12.69
C ASP A 91 12.14 -20.06 -12.62
N LEU A 92 10.84 -19.96 -12.40
CA LEU A 92 9.95 -21.11 -12.39
C LEU A 92 9.86 -21.76 -13.78
N GLN A 93 9.74 -20.95 -14.83
CA GLN A 93 9.75 -21.40 -16.23
C GLN A 93 11.04 -22.14 -16.57
N ARG A 94 12.20 -21.62 -16.14
CA ARG A 94 13.50 -22.28 -16.34
C ARG A 94 13.55 -23.64 -15.65
N LYS A 95 13.10 -23.72 -14.40
CA LYS A 95 13.03 -24.99 -13.64
C LYS A 95 12.07 -25.99 -14.30
N GLN A 96 10.94 -25.52 -14.82
CA GLN A 96 10.00 -26.35 -15.57
C GLN A 96 10.68 -26.97 -16.80
N HIS A 97 11.32 -26.17 -17.65
CA HIS A 97 12.00 -26.68 -18.85
C HIS A 97 13.10 -27.69 -18.53
N GLN A 98 13.87 -27.46 -17.45
CA GLN A 98 14.87 -28.43 -16.99
C GLN A 98 14.22 -29.75 -16.55
N THR A 99 13.08 -29.68 -15.86
CA THR A 99 12.34 -30.85 -15.39
C THR A 99 11.73 -31.62 -16.55
N GLU A 100 11.12 -30.92 -17.51
CA GLU A 100 10.58 -31.49 -18.75
C GLU A 100 11.65 -32.21 -19.56
N HIS A 101 12.82 -31.58 -19.72
CA HIS A 101 13.94 -32.20 -20.42
C HIS A 101 14.43 -33.47 -19.71
N ARG A 102 14.59 -33.43 -18.38
CA ARG A 102 14.96 -34.62 -17.59
C ARG A 102 13.92 -35.72 -17.69
N LEU A 103 12.63 -35.36 -17.64
CA LEU A 103 11.53 -36.31 -17.81
C LEU A 103 11.59 -36.97 -19.18
N PHE A 104 11.81 -36.19 -20.23
CA PHE A 104 11.94 -36.71 -21.60
C PHE A 104 13.11 -37.70 -21.71
N VAL A 105 14.30 -37.34 -21.22
CA VAL A 105 15.49 -38.19 -21.28
C VAL A 105 15.31 -39.47 -20.45
N THR A 106 14.75 -39.36 -19.24
CA THR A 106 14.54 -40.52 -18.37
C THR A 106 13.49 -41.47 -18.91
N LYS A 107 12.41 -40.94 -19.51
CA LYS A 107 11.41 -41.74 -20.22
C LYS A 107 12.04 -42.50 -21.37
N LYS A 108 12.85 -41.84 -22.19
CA LYS A 108 13.57 -42.48 -23.31
C LYS A 108 14.44 -43.65 -22.82
N LYS A 109 15.23 -43.42 -21.77
CA LYS A 109 16.06 -44.48 -21.16
C LYS A 109 15.23 -45.64 -20.59
N LEU A 110 14.08 -45.35 -19.99
CA LEU A 110 13.18 -46.37 -19.49
C LEU A 110 12.59 -47.22 -20.62
N ASP A 111 12.19 -46.58 -21.72
CA ASP A 111 11.65 -47.26 -22.90
C ASP A 111 12.75 -48.12 -23.57
N GLU A 112 13.99 -47.61 -23.68
CA GLU A 112 15.15 -48.38 -24.14
C GLU A 112 15.41 -49.61 -23.26
N ALA A 113 15.43 -49.45 -21.94
CA ALA A 113 15.63 -50.55 -20.99
C ALA A 113 14.50 -51.58 -21.05
N ARG A 114 13.25 -51.15 -21.24
CA ARG A 114 12.10 -52.05 -21.44
C ARG A 114 12.24 -52.89 -22.70
N ASN A 115 12.61 -52.25 -23.82
CA ASN A 115 12.83 -52.95 -25.09
C ASN A 115 13.98 -53.96 -24.97
N GLU A 116 15.04 -53.61 -24.24
CA GLU A 116 16.16 -54.52 -23.99
C GLU A 116 15.74 -55.71 -23.12
N LEU A 117 14.96 -55.48 -22.06
CA LEU A 117 14.43 -56.55 -21.20
C LEU A 117 13.52 -57.49 -21.98
N GLU A 118 12.66 -56.96 -22.84
CA GLU A 118 11.78 -57.77 -23.69
C GLU A 118 12.58 -58.62 -24.68
N PHE A 119 13.61 -58.04 -25.29
CA PHE A 119 14.53 -58.78 -26.16
C PHE A 119 15.27 -59.89 -25.41
N ARG A 120 15.81 -59.61 -24.22
CA ARG A 120 16.47 -60.61 -23.37
C ARG A 120 15.51 -61.71 -22.92
N LYS A 121 14.27 -61.36 -22.58
CA LYS A 121 13.23 -62.32 -22.21
C LYS A 121 12.94 -63.28 -23.36
N LYS A 122 12.82 -62.78 -24.59
CA LYS A 122 12.64 -63.60 -25.78
C LYS A 122 13.81 -64.59 -25.99
N ILE A 123 15.04 -64.15 -25.75
CA ILE A 123 16.21 -65.03 -25.83
C ILE A 123 16.12 -66.15 -24.81
N ILE A 124 15.76 -65.84 -23.56
CA ILE A 124 15.62 -66.85 -22.50
C ILE A 124 14.55 -67.86 -22.88
N GLU A 125 13.39 -67.40 -23.33
CA GLU A 125 12.29 -68.26 -23.78
C GLU A 125 12.69 -69.16 -24.95
N ASP A 126 13.41 -68.63 -25.94
CA ASP A 126 13.94 -69.41 -27.07
C ASP A 126 15.01 -70.44 -26.62
N MET A 127 15.81 -70.11 -25.60
CA MET A 127 16.79 -71.04 -25.01
C MET A 127 16.11 -72.14 -24.20
N GLU A 128 15.08 -71.82 -23.41
CA GLU A 128 14.32 -72.76 -22.58
C GLU A 128 13.54 -73.77 -23.44
N ASN A 129 13.02 -73.32 -24.58
CA ASN A 129 12.27 -74.16 -25.52
C ASN A 129 13.16 -74.91 -26.53
N ARG A 130 14.49 -74.85 -26.38
CA ARG A 130 15.44 -75.50 -27.29
C ARG A 130 15.42 -77.02 -27.12
N GLY A 131 15.34 -77.75 -28.23
CA GLY A 131 15.38 -79.21 -28.24
C GLY A 131 16.73 -79.79 -27.79
N ILE A 132 16.69 -80.96 -27.14
CA ILE A 132 17.89 -81.68 -26.64
C ILE A 132 18.91 -81.95 -27.77
N MET A 133 18.43 -82.28 -28.98
CA MET A 133 19.31 -82.50 -30.14
C MET A 133 19.99 -81.23 -30.62
N ASP A 134 19.30 -80.10 -30.62
CA ASP A 134 19.89 -78.80 -30.97
C ASP A 134 20.94 -78.38 -29.96
N TYR A 135 20.73 -78.69 -28.67
CA TYR A 135 21.71 -78.50 -27.61
C TYR A 135 22.98 -79.33 -27.87
N ILE A 136 22.84 -80.61 -28.19
CA ILE A 136 23.96 -81.53 -28.49
C ILE A 136 24.72 -81.09 -29.75
N MET A 137 24.03 -80.64 -30.79
CA MET A 137 24.64 -80.18 -32.05
C MET A 137 25.23 -78.76 -31.98
N GLY A 138 25.06 -78.04 -30.86
CA GLY A 138 25.56 -76.67 -30.73
C GLY A 138 24.80 -75.63 -31.56
N ASN A 139 23.60 -75.94 -32.06
CA ASN A 139 22.76 -75.04 -32.84
C ASN A 139 21.98 -74.06 -31.95
N TYR A 140 22.39 -72.79 -31.90
CA TYR A 140 21.72 -71.77 -31.07
C TYR A 140 20.59 -71.05 -31.82
N PRO A 141 19.45 -70.79 -31.16
CA PRO A 141 18.41 -69.89 -31.63
C PRO A 141 18.91 -68.55 -32.17
N GLU A 142 18.25 -68.08 -33.22
CA GLU A 142 18.63 -66.88 -33.97
C GLU A 142 18.64 -65.61 -33.09
N SER A 143 17.74 -65.53 -32.10
CA SER A 143 17.70 -64.46 -31.11
C SER A 143 18.98 -64.34 -30.29
N TYR A 144 19.55 -65.48 -29.84
CA TYR A 144 20.82 -65.53 -29.11
C TYR A 144 22.02 -65.20 -30.01
N VAL A 145 22.01 -65.68 -31.26
CA VAL A 145 23.05 -65.34 -32.24
C VAL A 145 23.07 -63.83 -32.50
N ASN A 146 21.89 -63.22 -32.65
CA ASN A 146 21.76 -61.78 -32.84
C ASN A 146 22.21 -60.98 -31.61
N TYR A 147 21.93 -61.46 -30.40
CA TYR A 147 22.47 -60.87 -29.16
C TYR A 147 24.01 -60.90 -29.13
N LYS A 148 24.62 -62.06 -29.46
CA LYS A 148 26.08 -62.20 -29.46
C LYS A 148 26.76 -61.33 -30.52
N LYS A 149 26.15 -61.17 -31.69
CA LYS A 149 26.62 -60.24 -32.72
C LYS A 149 26.58 -58.78 -32.24
N ARG A 150 25.52 -58.39 -31.52
CA ARG A 150 25.34 -57.04 -30.97
C ARG A 150 26.32 -56.65 -29.86
N GLY A 151 26.91 -57.63 -29.18
CA GLY A 151 27.89 -57.41 -28.09
C GLY A 151 29.36 -57.47 -28.53
N ASN A 152 29.62 -57.72 -29.81
CA ASN A 152 30.97 -57.77 -30.40
C ASN A 152 31.34 -56.49 -31.20
N ASP A 153 30.43 -55.52 -31.27
CA ASP A 153 30.66 -54.14 -31.74
C ASP A 153 30.83 -53.21 -30.53
#